data_AF-A0A359E1M7-F1
#
_entry.id   AF-A0A359E1M7-F1
#
_cell.length_a   1.000
_cell.length_b   1.000
_cell.length_c   1.000
_cell.angle_alpha   90.00
_cell.angle_beta   90.00
_cell.angle_gamma   90.00
#
_symmetry.space_group_name_H-M   'P 1'
#
loop_
_entity.id
_entity.type
_entity.pdbx_description
1 polymer ?
#
loop_
_entity_poly.entity_id
_entity_poly.type
_entity_poly.pdbx_seq_one_letter_code
_entity_poly.pdbx_strand_id
1 'polypeptide(L)'
;TVDNEELDDDYAINRLNTIRDSIMTNPEVKFPAVARELSEDEATANLGGKIFDPQSGERLIALNRLDPAMYRIVLLMDEVGYISEPKSFTLRGQNKKAYRIVRLDRQIPEHIANLEQDYERIKNIALQQKQYRVMQTWMKDLRDEIYIEYKIDVPGKENSL
;
A
#
# COMPACT_ATOMS: atom_id res chain seq x y z
N THR A 1 23.34 -19.68 26.76
CA THR A 1 23.49 -19.95 25.32
C THR A 1 22.57 -18.97 24.63
N VAL A 2 23.10 -18.06 23.82
CA VAL A 2 22.26 -17.10 23.08
C VAL A 2 21.38 -17.91 22.12
N ASP A 3 20.10 -17.56 22.02
CA ASP A 3 19.17 -18.23 21.12
C ASP A 3 19.55 -17.91 19.67
N ASN A 4 19.45 -18.89 18.77
CA ASN A 4 19.83 -18.69 17.36
C ASN A 4 18.92 -17.66 16.68
N GLU A 5 17.64 -17.58 17.07
CA GLU A 5 16.73 -16.54 16.56
C GLU A 5 17.15 -15.12 17.00
N GLU A 6 17.66 -14.98 18.22
CA GLU A 6 18.16 -13.70 18.74
C GLU A 6 19.43 -13.25 18.00
N LEU A 7 20.32 -14.19 17.66
CA LEU A 7 21.50 -13.92 16.83
C LEU A 7 21.12 -13.48 15.41
N ASP A 8 20.10 -14.09 14.80
CA ASP A 8 19.61 -13.73 13.47
C ASP A 8 18.94 -12.34 13.46
N ASP A 9 18.18 -12.03 14.51
CA ASP A 9 17.58 -10.70 14.73
C ASP A 9 18.66 -9.61 14.82
N ASP A 10 19.66 -9.81 15.67
CA ASP A 10 20.76 -8.88 15.85
C ASP A 10 21.58 -8.69 14.56
N TYR A 11 21.80 -9.77 13.81
CA TYR A 11 22.47 -9.70 12.52
C TYR A 11 21.69 -8.82 11.52
N ALA A 12 20.39 -9.04 11.40
CA ALA A 12 19.54 -8.27 10.50
C ALA A 12 19.51 -6.77 10.88
N ILE A 13 19.38 -6.47 12.18
CA ILE A 13 19.39 -5.10 12.70
C ILE A 13 20.74 -4.41 12.41
N ASN A 14 21.86 -5.07 12.72
CA ASN A 14 23.20 -4.51 12.50
C ASN A 14 23.51 -4.28 11.01
N ARG A 15 23.06 -5.19 10.15
CA ARG A 15 23.18 -5.01 8.69
C ARG A 15 22.40 -3.79 8.21
N LEU A 16 21.17 -3.63 8.67
CA LEU A 16 20.33 -2.48 8.29
C LEU A 16 20.86 -1.15 8.86
N ASN A 17 21.40 -1.14 10.08
CA ASN A 17 22.09 0.01 10.64
C ASN A 17 23.28 0.42 9.79
N THR A 18 24.14 -0.53 9.40
CA THR A 18 25.28 -0.26 8.52
C THR A 18 24.86 0.34 7.18
N ILE A 19 23.78 -0.20 6.59
CA ILE A 19 23.20 0.31 5.35
C ILE A 19 22.69 1.75 5.55
N ARG A 20 21.93 1.98 6.62
CA ARG A 20 21.37 3.30 6.96
C ARG A 20 22.47 4.33 7.14
N ASP A 21 23.50 4.01 7.92
CA ASP A 21 24.63 4.90 8.20
C ASP A 21 25.39 5.25 6.92
N SER A 22 25.59 4.28 6.02
CA SER A 22 26.19 4.52 4.70
C SER A 22 25.38 5.52 3.87
N ILE A 23 24.05 5.39 3.84
CA ILE A 23 23.16 6.31 3.12
C ILE A 23 23.19 7.71 3.74
N MET A 24 23.24 7.80 5.08
CA MET A 24 23.18 9.07 5.80
C MET A 24 24.50 9.85 5.77
N THR A 25 25.64 9.14 5.74
CA THR A 25 26.97 9.76 5.82
C THR A 25 27.61 10.00 4.46
N ASN A 26 27.18 9.28 3.42
CA ASN A 26 27.72 9.43 2.06
C ASN A 26 26.66 9.94 1.08
N PRO A 27 26.75 11.22 0.64
CA PRO A 27 25.80 11.81 -0.31
C PRO A 27 25.70 11.07 -1.65
N GLU A 28 26.73 10.35 -2.08
CA GLU A 28 26.72 9.57 -3.34
C GLU A 28 25.88 8.29 -3.23
N VAL A 29 25.67 7.79 -2.01
CA VAL A 29 24.89 6.58 -1.75
C VAL A 29 23.41 6.94 -1.71
N LYS A 30 22.69 6.67 -2.80
CA LYS A 30 21.25 6.95 -2.90
C LYS A 30 20.43 5.76 -2.41
N PHE A 31 19.47 5.99 -1.52
CA PHE A 31 18.53 4.97 -1.03
C PHE A 31 17.92 4.09 -2.15
N PRO A 32 17.45 4.63 -3.30
CA PRO A 32 16.88 3.78 -4.36
C PRO A 32 17.91 2.89 -5.06
N ALA A 33 19.20 3.24 -5.06
CA ALA A 33 20.25 2.39 -5.60
C ALA A 33 20.51 1.23 -4.64
N VAL A 34 20.69 1.55 -3.35
CA VAL A 34 20.87 0.57 -2.28
C VAL A 34 19.69 -0.40 -2.19
N ALA A 35 18.46 0.10 -2.29
CA ALA A 35 17.27 -0.74 -2.28
C ALA A 35 17.21 -1.71 -3.47
N ARG A 36 17.73 -1.34 -4.65
CA ARG A 36 17.79 -2.27 -5.80
C ARG A 36 18.82 -3.36 -5.61
N GLU A 37 19.93 -3.03 -4.97
CA GLU A 37 21.07 -3.93 -4.83
C GLU A 37 20.93 -4.86 -3.61
N LEU A 38 20.42 -4.35 -2.48
CA LEU A 38 20.50 -5.03 -1.19
C LEU A 38 19.15 -5.44 -0.60
N SER A 39 18.01 -4.95 -1.14
CA SER A 39 16.70 -5.31 -0.62
C SER A 39 16.33 -6.74 -1.00
N GLU A 40 15.88 -7.51 -0.02
CA GLU A 40 15.38 -8.87 -0.20
C GLU A 40 13.87 -8.90 -0.51
N ASP A 41 13.20 -7.74 -0.54
CA ASP A 41 11.81 -7.62 -0.95
C ASP A 41 11.70 -7.47 -2.48
N GLU A 42 11.43 -8.57 -3.17
CA GLU A 42 11.28 -8.62 -4.63
C GLU A 42 10.22 -7.63 -5.17
N ALA A 43 9.18 -7.33 -4.39
CA ALA A 43 8.10 -6.45 -4.81
C ALA A 43 8.53 -4.98 -4.91
N THR A 44 9.52 -4.57 -4.12
CA THR A 44 9.95 -3.17 -4.03
C THR A 44 11.40 -2.94 -4.46
N ALA A 45 12.26 -3.95 -4.41
CA ALA A 45 13.69 -3.86 -4.71
C ALA A 45 13.94 -3.21 -6.07
N ASN A 46 13.40 -3.77 -7.16
CA ASN A 46 13.57 -3.26 -8.53
C ASN A 46 13.05 -1.83 -8.72
N LEU A 47 12.08 -1.41 -7.90
CA LEU A 47 11.50 -0.07 -7.92
C LEU A 47 12.27 0.92 -7.04
N GLY A 48 13.40 0.50 -6.45
CA GLY A 48 14.22 1.30 -5.54
C GLY A 48 13.56 1.50 -4.18
N GLY A 49 12.85 0.48 -3.68
CA GLY A 49 12.16 0.51 -2.38
C GLY A 49 10.85 1.28 -2.38
N LYS A 50 10.31 1.63 -3.56
CA LYS A 50 9.06 2.39 -3.66
C LYS A 50 7.86 1.50 -3.34
N ILE A 51 7.02 1.99 -2.43
CA ILE A 51 5.73 1.40 -2.10
C ILE A 51 4.60 2.15 -2.79
N PHE A 52 3.52 1.44 -3.07
CA PHE A 52 2.30 1.96 -3.67
C PHE A 52 1.10 1.49 -2.88
N ASP A 53 0.04 2.29 -2.88
CA ASP A 53 -1.25 1.86 -2.35
C ASP A 53 -1.78 0.68 -3.18
N PRO A 54 -2.01 -0.51 -2.59
CA PRO A 54 -2.49 -1.67 -3.36
C PRO A 54 -3.87 -1.49 -3.99
N GLN A 55 -4.69 -0.56 -3.49
CA GLN A 55 -6.05 -0.32 -3.98
C GLN A 55 -6.08 0.71 -5.11
N SER A 56 -5.32 1.79 -4.99
CA SER A 56 -5.33 2.88 -5.98
C SER A 56 -4.12 2.89 -6.92
N GLY A 57 -3.03 2.19 -6.59
CA GLY A 57 -1.75 2.28 -7.30
C GLY A 57 -1.02 3.62 -7.10
N GLU A 58 -1.51 4.48 -6.20
CA GLU A 58 -0.91 5.78 -5.92
C GLU A 58 0.37 5.65 -5.09
N ARG A 59 1.29 6.60 -5.25
CA ARG A 59 2.51 6.69 -4.43
C ARG A 59 2.26 7.35 -3.07
N LEU A 60 1.18 8.12 -2.95
CA LEU A 60 0.76 8.74 -1.70
C LEU A 60 -0.25 7.83 -1.04
N ILE A 61 0.15 7.24 0.09
CA ILE A 61 -0.68 6.30 0.83
C ILE A 61 -1.31 7.04 2.01
N ALA A 62 -2.64 6.96 2.13
CA ALA A 62 -3.34 7.53 3.26
C ALA A 62 -2.95 6.82 4.57
N LEU A 63 -2.82 7.56 5.68
CA LEU A 63 -2.36 7.01 6.96
C LEU A 63 -3.22 5.83 7.44
N ASN A 64 -4.53 5.89 7.23
CA ASN A 64 -5.47 4.82 7.59
C ASN A 64 -5.38 3.55 6.72
N ARG A 65 -4.60 3.58 5.63
CA ARG A 65 -4.33 2.43 4.76
C ARG A 65 -2.97 1.79 5.04
N LEU A 66 -2.16 2.38 5.92
CA LEU A 66 -0.88 1.81 6.33
C LEU A 66 -1.11 0.64 7.29
N ASP A 67 -0.28 -0.40 7.19
CA ASP A 67 -0.24 -1.44 8.21
C ASP A 67 0.26 -0.87 9.55
N PRO A 68 -0.09 -1.48 10.70
CA PRO A 68 0.26 -0.94 12.01
C PRO A 68 1.77 -0.72 12.23
N ALA A 69 2.64 -1.56 11.66
CA ALA A 69 4.08 -1.39 11.79
C ALA A 69 4.57 -0.21 10.95
N MET A 70 4.04 -0.03 9.74
CA MET A 70 4.37 1.12 8.88
C MET A 70 3.86 2.43 9.47
N TYR A 71 2.62 2.44 9.98
CA TYR A 71 2.04 3.61 10.63
C TYR A 71 2.90 4.10 11.81
N ARG A 72 3.36 3.19 12.68
CA ARG A 72 4.26 3.53 13.80
C ARG A 72 5.60 4.10 13.36
N ILE A 73 6.14 3.61 12.24
CA ILE A 73 7.37 4.16 11.67
C ILE A 73 7.13 5.60 11.22
N VAL A 74 6.10 5.82 10.39
CA VAL A 74 5.78 7.13 9.80
C VAL A 74 5.46 8.18 10.87
N LEU A 75 4.83 7.79 11.98
CA LEU A 75 4.59 8.69 13.12
C LEU A 75 5.87 9.25 13.76
N LEU A 76 7.01 8.57 13.61
CA LEU A 76 8.31 8.97 14.17
C LEU A 76 9.20 9.66 13.12
N MET A 77 8.68 9.96 11.92
CA MET A 77 9.43 10.61 10.86
C MET A 77 9.09 12.10 10.85
N ASP A 78 10.06 12.92 11.21
CA ASP A 78 9.83 14.36 11.40
C ASP A 78 9.88 15.16 10.08
N GLU A 79 10.62 14.67 9.07
CA GLU A 79 10.85 15.41 7.83
C GLU A 79 11.06 14.54 6.59
N VAL A 80 10.81 15.12 5.42
CA VAL A 80 11.09 14.47 4.12
C VAL A 80 12.58 14.21 4.00
N GLY A 81 12.92 12.98 3.64
CA GLY A 81 14.30 12.47 3.57
C GLY A 81 14.70 11.64 4.79
N TYR A 82 13.96 11.73 5.90
CA TYR A 82 14.23 10.94 7.10
C TYR A 82 14.21 9.44 6.81
N ILE A 83 15.20 8.72 7.37
CA ILE A 83 15.34 7.26 7.28
C ILE A 83 15.14 6.66 8.68
N SER A 84 14.15 5.79 8.83
CA SER A 84 13.84 5.15 10.10
C SER A 84 14.97 4.24 10.58
N GLU A 85 15.04 4.06 11.89
CA GLU A 85 15.75 2.92 12.48
C GLU A 85 15.19 1.58 11.96
N PRO A 86 15.96 0.48 12.00
CA PRO A 86 15.45 -0.84 11.65
C PRO A 86 14.25 -1.22 12.52
N LYS A 87 13.18 -1.67 11.86
CA LYS A 87 11.97 -2.15 12.54
C LYS A 87 11.56 -3.51 12.03
N SER A 88 11.19 -4.38 12.95
CA SER A 88 10.62 -5.68 12.64
C SER A 88 9.22 -5.55 12.05
N PHE A 89 8.90 -6.40 11.09
CA PHE A 89 7.56 -6.60 10.56
C PHE A 89 7.37 -8.07 10.19
N THR A 90 6.12 -8.47 9.96
CA THR A 90 5.80 -9.82 9.50
C THR A 90 5.60 -9.82 7.99
N LEU A 91 6.29 -10.69 7.26
CA LEU A 91 6.04 -10.87 5.83
C LEU A 91 4.62 -11.40 5.62
N ARG A 92 3.88 -10.72 4.74
CA ARG A 92 2.53 -11.14 4.36
C ARG A 92 2.58 -12.56 3.79
N GLY A 93 1.77 -13.45 4.33
CA GLY A 93 1.59 -14.81 3.84
C GLY A 93 2.63 -15.85 4.30
N GLN A 94 3.71 -15.46 4.97
CA GLN A 94 4.75 -16.42 5.40
C GLN A 94 4.86 -16.58 6.93
N ASN A 95 4.17 -15.74 7.71
CA ASN A 95 4.30 -15.66 9.17
C ASN A 95 5.77 -15.57 9.67
N LYS A 96 6.67 -15.11 8.79
CA LYS A 96 8.09 -14.92 9.06
C LYS A 96 8.33 -13.48 9.51
N LYS A 97 9.15 -13.33 10.54
CA LYS A 97 9.68 -12.04 10.98
C LYS A 97 10.75 -11.57 9.99
N ALA A 98 10.76 -10.29 9.69
CA ALA A 98 11.82 -9.64 8.93
C ALA A 98 12.00 -8.21 9.42
N TYR A 99 13.01 -7.53 8.88
CA TYR A 99 13.35 -6.16 9.25
C TYR A 99 13.40 -5.25 8.04
N ARG A 100 13.10 -3.98 8.26
CA ARG A 100 13.18 -2.94 7.23
C ARG A 100 13.63 -1.61 7.81
N ILE A 101 14.22 -0.80 6.96
CA ILE A 101 14.32 0.66 7.11
C ILE A 101 13.41 1.31 6.07
N VAL A 102 12.84 2.46 6.40
CA VAL A 102 11.91 3.20 5.52
C VAL A 102 12.41 4.62 5.37
N ARG A 103 12.28 5.18 4.17
CA ARG A 103 12.58 6.60 3.90
C ARG A 103 11.31 7.37 3.57
N LEU A 104 11.14 8.56 4.16
CA LEU A 104 10.03 9.44 3.83
C LEU A 104 10.32 10.26 2.56
N ASP A 105 9.78 9.84 1.42
CA ASP A 105 10.01 10.54 0.15
C ASP A 105 9.18 11.83 0.00
N ARG A 106 7.94 11.80 0.51
CA ARG A 106 6.99 12.92 0.44
C ARG A 106 5.93 12.73 1.50
N GLN A 107 5.55 13.82 2.15
CA GLN A 107 4.40 13.90 3.03
C GLN A 107 3.51 15.06 2.60
N ILE A 108 2.19 14.89 2.73
CA ILE A 108 1.23 15.98 2.62
C ILE A 108 0.61 16.13 4.01
N PRO A 109 0.77 17.29 4.68
CA PRO A 109 0.17 17.54 5.98
C PRO A 109 -1.36 17.38 5.93
N GLU A 110 -1.96 17.05 7.06
CA GLU A 110 -3.40 17.03 7.19
C GLU A 110 -3.98 18.43 6.91
N HIS A 111 -4.95 18.51 6.01
CA HIS A 111 -5.64 19.73 5.64
C HIS A 111 -7.08 19.39 5.24
N ILE A 112 -7.96 20.39 5.31
CA ILE A 112 -9.31 20.25 4.77
C ILE A 112 -9.20 20.26 3.25
N ALA A 113 -9.79 19.24 2.61
CA ALA A 113 -9.76 19.08 1.17
C ALA A 113 -10.26 20.35 0.47
N ASN A 114 -9.46 20.88 -0.45
CA ASN A 114 -9.76 22.12 -1.15
C ASN A 114 -9.38 22.04 -2.63
N LEU A 115 -10.04 22.85 -3.46
CA LEU A 115 -9.83 22.81 -4.90
C LEU A 115 -8.47 23.34 -5.33
N GLU A 116 -7.75 24.07 -4.48
CA GLU A 116 -6.41 24.57 -4.81
C GLU A 116 -5.37 23.45 -4.77
N GLN A 117 -5.42 22.61 -3.74
CA GLN A 117 -4.43 21.55 -3.49
C GLN A 117 -4.88 20.18 -4.04
N ASP A 118 -6.19 19.91 -4.07
CA ASP A 118 -6.75 18.58 -4.36
C ASP A 118 -7.58 18.51 -5.64
N TYR A 119 -7.47 19.49 -6.53
CA TYR A 119 -8.31 19.58 -7.74
C TYR A 119 -8.42 18.25 -8.50
N GLU A 120 -7.29 17.62 -8.85
CA GLU A 120 -7.30 16.37 -9.62
C GLU A 120 -7.94 15.21 -8.84
N ARG A 121 -7.73 15.13 -7.53
CA ARG A 121 -8.35 14.09 -6.69
C ARG A 121 -9.85 14.28 -6.63
N ILE A 122 -10.31 15.50 -6.36
CA ILE A 122 -11.74 15.84 -6.28
C ILE A 122 -12.40 15.61 -7.64
N LYS A 123 -11.76 16.04 -8.73
CA LYS A 123 -12.22 15.82 -10.11
C LYS A 123 -12.36 14.34 -10.43
N ASN A 124 -11.38 13.50 -10.07
CA ASN A 124 -11.44 12.07 -10.32
C ASN A 124 -12.59 11.39 -9.54
N ILE A 125 -12.78 11.75 -8.27
CA ILE A 125 -13.89 11.26 -7.46
C ILE A 125 -15.23 11.70 -8.06
N ALA A 126 -15.37 12.97 -8.42
CA ALA A 126 -16.59 13.50 -9.03
C ALA A 126 -16.88 12.83 -10.39
N LEU A 127 -15.85 12.58 -11.20
CA LEU A 127 -15.96 11.87 -12.47
C LEU A 127 -16.46 10.44 -12.27
N GLN A 128 -15.86 9.70 -11.33
CA GLN A 128 -16.28 8.33 -10.99
C GLN A 128 -17.73 8.30 -10.51
N GLN A 129 -18.14 9.23 -9.64
CA GLN A 129 -19.52 9.33 -9.18
C GLN A 129 -20.49 9.63 -10.32
N LYS A 130 -20.11 10.49 -11.27
CA LYS A 130 -20.92 10.80 -12.45
C LYS A 130 -21.05 9.58 -13.37
N GLN A 131 -19.96 8.89 -13.66
CA GLN A 131 -19.96 7.66 -14.45
C GLN A 131 -20.85 6.59 -13.80
N TYR A 132 -20.73 6.41 -12.49
CA TYR A 132 -21.58 5.48 -11.75
C TYR A 132 -23.06 5.86 -11.86
N ARG A 133 -23.41 7.15 -11.71
CA ARG A 133 -24.80 7.61 -11.86
C ARG A 133 -25.36 7.33 -13.26
N VAL A 134 -24.59 7.63 -14.30
CA VAL A 134 -24.98 7.37 -15.70
C VAL A 134 -25.17 5.86 -15.92
N MET A 135 -24.27 5.04 -15.40
CA MET A 135 -24.39 3.58 -15.48
C MET A 135 -25.64 3.07 -14.75
N GLN A 136 -25.94 3.59 -13.55
CA GLN A 136 -27.15 3.22 -12.81
C GLN A 136 -28.43 3.58 -13.56
N THR A 137 -28.49 4.77 -14.17
CA THR A 137 -29.62 5.16 -15.02
C THR A 137 -29.74 4.22 -16.21
N TRP A 138 -28.65 3.99 -16.94
CA TRP A 138 -28.63 3.08 -18.08
C TRP A 138 -29.08 1.65 -17.72
N MET A 139 -28.62 1.10 -16.58
CA MET A 139 -29.05 -0.21 -16.08
C MET A 139 -30.51 -0.25 -15.63
N LYS A 140 -31.11 0.89 -15.26
CA LYS A 140 -32.53 0.99 -14.94
C LYS A 140 -33.34 0.95 -16.23
N ASP A 141 -32.99 1.79 -17.20
CA ASP A 141 -33.70 1.87 -18.48
C ASP A 141 -33.64 0.52 -19.22
N LEU A 142 -32.48 -0.14 -19.20
CA LEU A 142 -32.29 -1.47 -19.78
C LEU A 142 -33.19 -2.54 -19.13
N ARG A 143 -33.46 -2.44 -17.82
CA ARG A 143 -34.37 -3.36 -17.11
C ARG A 143 -35.83 -3.19 -17.53
N ASP A 144 -36.22 -1.97 -17.91
CA ASP A 144 -37.59 -1.70 -18.36
C ASP A 144 -37.79 -2.14 -19.83
N GLU A 145 -36.72 -2.17 -20.63
CA GLU A 145 -36.75 -2.60 -22.04
C GLU A 145 -36.60 -4.12 -22.23
N ILE A 146 -35.88 -4.80 -21.33
CA ILE A 146 -35.56 -6.22 -21.48
C ILE A 146 -36.44 -7.09 -20.58
N TYR A 147 -37.16 -8.04 -21.17
CA TYR A 147 -37.83 -9.10 -20.43
C TYR A 147 -36.82 -10.14 -19.92
N ILE A 148 -36.65 -10.21 -18.60
CA ILE A 148 -35.77 -11.19 -17.93
C ILE A 148 -36.66 -12.18 -17.16
N GLU A 149 -36.69 -13.44 -17.60
CA GLU A 149 -37.35 -14.54 -16.88
C GLU A 149 -36.32 -15.37 -16.12
N TYR A 150 -36.44 -15.43 -14.79
CA TYR A 150 -35.66 -16.34 -13.96
C TYR A 150 -36.29 -17.72 -13.97
N LYS A 151 -35.75 -18.66 -14.76
CA LYS A 151 -36.06 -20.08 -14.61
C LYS A 151 -35.24 -20.65 -13.46
N ILE A 152 -35.79 -20.56 -12.25
CA ILE A 152 -35.28 -21.31 -11.11
C ILE A 152 -35.85 -22.72 -11.25
N ASP A 153 -34.99 -23.69 -11.57
CA ASP A 153 -35.39 -25.09 -11.50
C ASP A 153 -35.56 -25.44 -10.03
N VAL A 154 -36.81 -25.58 -9.60
CA VAL A 154 -37.16 -25.98 -8.24
C VAL A 154 -37.23 -27.51 -8.25
N PRO A 155 -36.27 -28.25 -7.67
CA PRO A 155 -36.35 -29.70 -7.61
C PRO A 155 -37.57 -30.09 -6.76
N GLY A 156 -38.65 -30.55 -7.41
CA GLY A 156 -39.82 -31.11 -6.73
C GLY A 156 -41.21 -30.76 -7.26
N LYS A 157 -41.38 -29.96 -8.32
CA LYS A 157 -42.69 -29.86 -9.00
C LYS A 157 -42.72 -30.72 -10.25
N GLU A 158 -43.01 -32.00 -10.05
CA GLU A 158 -43.49 -32.86 -11.12
C GLU A 158 -44.81 -32.29 -11.68
N ASN A 159 -44.86 -32.18 -13.01
CA ASN A 159 -46.04 -31.78 -13.75
C ASN A 159 -47.22 -32.70 -13.41
N SER A 160 -48.21 -32.17 -12.69
CA SER A 160 -49.53 -32.80 -12.59
C SER A 160 -50.35 -32.33 -13.79
N LEU A 161 -50.40 -33.21 -14.80
CA LEU A 161 -51.35 -33.38 -15.91
C LEU A 161 -51.95 -32.13 -16.57
#